data_AF-A0A643KAP7-F1
#
_entry.id   AF-A0A643KAP7-F1
#
_cell.length_a   1.000
_cell.length_b   1.000
_cell.length_c   1.000
_cell.angle_alpha   90.00
_cell.angle_beta   90.00
_cell.angle_gamma   90.00
#
_symmetry.space_group_name_H-M   'P 1'
#
loop_
_entity.id
_entity.type
_entity.pdbx_description
1 polymer ?
#
loop_
_entity_poly.entity_id
_entity_poly.type
_entity_poly.pdbx_seq_one_letter_code
_entity_poly.pdbx_strand_id
1 'polypeptide(L)'
;MYERAFGTDWRTISDEEAIRRMYALGVSTALGAPNRSEFDRIRRQASTAYGRSVLQLSFEEGKQRVARNKGEYDSKQDLWEALVDEETTPSNTGRADVAMRKPTDKQGVPEAVSRTGVLDVRRDSFEQLRLPEFLRRE
;
A
#
# COMPACT_ATOMS: atom_id res chain seq x y z
N MET A 1 14.78 17.62 8.21
CA MET A 1 13.53 17.53 7.42
C MET A 1 12.36 17.16 8.34
N TYR A 2 12.22 15.89 8.73
CA TYR A 2 11.12 15.44 9.60
C TYR A 2 10.91 16.28 10.88
N GLU A 3 11.97 16.44 11.68
CA GLU A 3 11.89 17.14 12.98
C GLU A 3 11.44 18.61 12.85
N ARG A 4 11.85 19.29 11.77
CA ARG A 4 11.42 20.67 11.49
C ARG A 4 9.93 20.76 11.15
N ALA A 5 9.38 19.75 10.47
CA ALA A 5 7.98 19.75 10.03
C ALA A 5 7.02 19.30 11.13
N PHE A 6 7.39 18.29 11.92
CA PHE A 6 6.47 17.63 12.85
C PHE A 6 6.84 17.81 14.33
N GLY A 7 8.10 18.12 14.64
CA GLY A 7 8.64 18.01 16.00
C GLY A 7 8.60 16.57 16.56
N THR A 8 9.32 16.32 17.64
CA THR A 8 9.38 15.00 18.31
C THR A 8 8.89 15.04 19.77
N ASP A 9 8.47 16.19 20.28
CA ASP A 9 8.04 16.38 21.68
C ASP A 9 6.57 16.01 21.95
N TRP A 10 5.92 15.29 21.04
CA TRP A 10 4.54 14.86 21.22
C TRP A 10 4.43 13.81 22.35
N ARG A 11 3.32 13.81 23.10
CA ARG A 11 3.02 12.78 24.11
C ARG A 11 2.12 11.69 23.56
N THR A 12 1.11 12.10 22.81
CA THR A 12 0.15 11.25 22.10
C THR A 12 -0.22 11.95 20.80
N ILE A 13 -0.41 11.18 19.74
CA ILE A 13 -0.88 11.68 18.43
C ILE A 13 -2.14 10.94 17.99
N SER A 14 -2.96 11.52 17.11
CA SER A 14 -4.11 10.80 16.54
C SER A 14 -3.63 9.69 15.59
N ASP A 15 -4.50 8.73 15.26
CA ASP A 15 -4.17 7.70 14.27
C ASP A 15 -3.85 8.30 12.90
N GLU A 16 -4.56 9.35 12.50
CA GLU A 16 -4.31 10.08 11.25
C GLU A 16 -2.94 10.77 11.26
N GLU A 17 -2.61 11.45 12.36
CA GLU A 17 -1.31 12.08 12.54
C GLU A 17 -0.18 11.05 12.56
N ALA A 18 -0.41 9.88 13.17
CA ALA A 18 0.53 8.77 13.17
C ALA A 18 0.79 8.24 11.74
N ILE A 19 -0.26 8.10 10.92
CA ILE A 19 -0.16 7.73 9.51
C ILE A 19 0.66 8.77 8.74
N ARG A 20 0.35 10.07 8.88
CA ARG A 20 1.03 11.16 8.18
C ARG A 20 2.52 11.23 8.57
N ARG A 21 2.82 11.10 9.87
CA ARG A 21 4.18 11.05 10.40
C ARG A 21 4.96 9.82 9.92
N MET A 22 4.35 8.64 9.87
CA MET A 22 5.03 7.43 9.38
C MET A 22 5.35 7.55 7.89
N TYR A 23 4.44 8.10 7.10
CA TYR A 23 4.70 8.45 5.71
C TYR A 23 5.89 9.40 5.57
N ALA A 24 5.90 10.51 6.31
CA ALA A 24 7.00 11.47 6.30
C ALA A 24 8.34 10.85 6.78
N LEU A 25 8.31 9.94 7.76
CA LEU A 25 9.50 9.17 8.17
C LEU A 25 10.03 8.27 7.04
N GLY A 26 9.12 7.69 6.25
CA GLY A 26 9.46 6.92 5.05
C GLY A 26 10.20 7.77 4.01
N VAL A 27 9.65 8.95 3.72
CA VAL A 27 10.28 9.94 2.82
C VAL A 27 11.66 10.33 3.35
N SER A 28 11.76 10.73 4.63
CA SER A 28 13.02 11.14 5.26
C SER A 28 14.07 10.03 5.20
N THR A 29 13.66 8.78 5.45
CA THR A 29 14.54 7.61 5.38
C THR A 29 15.07 7.39 3.96
N ALA A 30 14.22 7.45 2.94
CA ALA A 30 14.64 7.28 1.55
C ALA A 30 15.55 8.43 1.04
N LEU A 31 15.41 9.63 1.60
CA LEU A 31 16.31 10.76 1.33
C LEU A 31 17.66 10.68 2.10
N GLY A 32 17.81 9.69 2.97
CA GLY A 32 19.06 9.43 3.71
C GLY A 32 19.11 10.02 5.13
N ALA A 33 17.97 10.43 5.69
CA ALA A 33 17.85 10.92 7.05
C ALA A 33 16.86 10.05 7.87
N PRO A 34 17.22 8.79 8.19
CA PRO A 34 16.34 7.89 8.95
C PRO A 34 16.20 8.34 10.40
N ASN A 35 15.00 8.17 10.98
CA ASN A 35 14.78 8.31 12.41
C ASN A 35 14.05 7.08 12.97
N ARG A 36 14.84 6.07 13.32
CA ARG A 36 14.33 4.80 13.84
C ARG A 36 13.63 4.95 15.20
N SER A 37 14.15 5.85 16.05
CA SER A 37 13.59 6.06 17.38
C SER A 37 12.14 6.56 17.32
N GLU A 38 11.88 7.51 16.42
CA GLU A 38 10.55 8.06 16.21
C GLU A 38 9.61 7.03 15.55
N PHE A 39 10.09 6.30 14.54
CA PHE A 39 9.34 5.20 13.92
C PHE A 39 8.86 4.19 14.97
N ASP A 40 9.78 3.72 15.82
CA ASP A 40 9.44 2.73 16.85
C ASP A 40 8.49 3.31 17.90
N ARG A 41 8.61 4.62 18.21
CA ARG A 41 7.73 5.31 19.16
C ARG A 41 6.30 5.45 18.64
N ILE A 42 6.12 5.88 17.40
CA ILE A 42 4.81 5.97 16.76
C ILE A 42 4.18 4.57 16.63
N ARG A 43 4.95 3.59 16.15
CA ARG A 43 4.48 2.20 15.98
C ARG A 43 3.99 1.57 17.29
N ARG A 44 4.61 1.90 18.43
CA ARG A 44 4.18 1.40 19.76
C ARG A 44 2.84 1.97 20.22
N GLN A 45 2.41 3.11 19.71
CA GLN A 45 1.12 3.69 20.07
C GLN A 45 -0.05 2.89 19.50
N ALA A 46 0.14 2.20 18.38
CA ALA A 46 -0.89 1.33 17.82
C ALA A 46 -1.22 0.15 18.75
N SER A 47 -2.46 0.17 19.25
CA SER A 47 -3.02 -0.85 20.15
C SER A 47 -3.27 -2.19 19.47
N THR A 48 -3.43 -2.18 18.13
CA THR A 48 -3.79 -3.37 17.34
C THR A 48 -2.70 -3.75 16.34
N ALA A 49 -2.63 -5.04 16.00
CA ALA A 49 -1.83 -5.51 14.86
C ALA A 49 -2.30 -4.82 13.55
N TYR A 50 -3.62 -4.64 13.45
CA TYR A 50 -4.35 -3.63 12.68
C TYR A 50 -3.52 -2.39 12.31
N GLY A 51 -3.51 -1.47 13.28
CA GLY A 51 -2.86 -0.17 13.16
C GLY A 51 -1.37 -0.28 12.89
N ARG A 52 -0.67 -1.27 13.46
CA ARG A 52 0.77 -1.47 13.17
C ARG A 52 1.04 -1.76 11.70
N SER A 53 0.20 -2.57 11.06
CA SER A 53 0.32 -2.85 9.61
C SER A 53 0.03 -1.60 8.78
N VAL A 54 -0.98 -0.81 9.15
CA VAL A 54 -1.29 0.47 8.47
C VAL A 54 -0.11 1.43 8.58
N LEU A 55 0.44 1.62 9.78
CA LEU A 55 1.61 2.49 10.00
C LEU A 55 2.85 2.02 9.23
N GLN A 56 3.10 0.71 9.17
CA GLN A 56 4.18 0.14 8.37
C GLN A 56 3.97 0.43 6.87
N LEU A 57 2.75 0.27 6.37
CA LEU A 57 2.41 0.53 4.98
C LEU A 57 2.65 2.00 4.63
N SER A 58 2.22 2.94 5.47
CA SER A 58 2.47 4.36 5.26
C SER A 58 3.96 4.69 5.16
N PHE A 59 4.79 4.07 6.00
CA PHE A 59 6.24 4.24 5.93
C PHE A 59 6.85 3.71 4.63
N GLU A 60 6.44 2.52 4.17
CA GLU A 60 6.90 1.98 2.88
C GLU A 60 6.39 2.81 1.70
N GLU A 61 5.17 3.34 1.77
CA GLU A 61 4.61 4.25 0.76
C GLU A 61 5.46 5.52 0.64
N GLY A 62 5.86 6.14 1.77
CA GLY A 62 6.75 7.30 1.76
C GLY A 62 8.08 7.03 1.07
N LYS A 63 8.68 5.85 1.31
CA LYS A 63 9.90 5.42 0.60
C LYS A 63 9.66 5.22 -0.89
N GLN A 64 8.53 4.61 -1.25
CA GLN A 64 8.17 4.36 -2.63
C GLN A 64 7.91 5.66 -3.40
N ARG A 65 7.29 6.66 -2.78
CA ARG A 65 7.06 7.99 -3.38
C ARG A 65 8.37 8.68 -3.72
N VAL A 66 9.37 8.64 -2.84
CA VAL A 66 10.71 9.15 -3.17
C VAL A 66 11.30 8.43 -4.38
N ALA A 67 11.20 7.10 -4.44
CA ALA A 67 11.73 6.32 -5.57
C ALA A 67 11.05 6.67 -6.90
N ARG A 68 9.74 6.96 -6.90
CA ARG A 68 8.98 7.33 -8.10
C ARG A 68 9.31 8.73 -8.61
N ASN A 69 9.59 9.68 -7.71
CA ASN A 69 9.73 11.10 -8.03
C ASN A 69 11.19 11.61 -8.03
N LYS A 70 12.18 10.77 -7.70
CA LYS A 70 13.58 11.20 -7.55
C LYS A 70 14.18 11.90 -8.79
N GLY A 71 13.68 11.60 -9.99
CA GLY A 71 14.15 12.21 -11.24
C GLY A 71 13.48 13.54 -11.60
N GLU A 72 12.48 13.98 -10.84
CA GLU A 72 11.66 15.16 -11.14
C GLU A 72 12.14 16.42 -10.39
N TYR A 73 13.05 16.26 -9.42
CA TYR A 73 13.50 17.33 -8.53
C TYR A 73 15.03 17.37 -8.47
N ASP A 74 15.57 18.59 -8.48
CA ASP A 74 17.03 18.82 -8.47
C ASP A 74 17.65 18.64 -7.07
N SER A 75 16.86 18.84 -6.00
CA SER A 75 17.33 18.68 -4.63
C SER A 75 16.43 17.78 -3.78
N LYS A 76 17.04 17.19 -2.74
CA LYS A 76 16.31 16.41 -1.73
C LYS A 76 15.33 17.26 -0.93
N GLN A 77 15.60 18.57 -0.80
CA GLN A 77 14.75 19.49 -0.07
C GLN A 77 13.48 19.79 -0.87
N ASP A 78 13.60 20.06 -2.16
CA ASP A 78 12.45 20.30 -3.04
C ASP A 78 11.57 19.04 -3.12
N LEU A 79 12.18 17.86 -3.23
CA LEU A 79 11.46 16.58 -3.21
C LEU A 79 10.78 16.32 -1.86
N TRP A 80 11.39 16.72 -0.74
CA TRP A 80 10.76 16.61 0.58
C TRP A 80 9.54 17.52 0.68
N GLU A 81 9.69 18.79 0.30
CA GLU A 81 8.61 19.79 0.37
C GLU A 81 7.44 19.38 -0.53
N ALA A 82 7.70 18.95 -1.77
CA ALA A 82 6.66 18.44 -2.65
C ALA A 82 5.92 17.22 -2.08
N LEU A 83 6.63 16.29 -1.43
CA LEU A 83 6.00 15.07 -0.91
C LEU A 83 5.35 15.20 0.47
N VAL A 84 5.69 16.24 1.25
CA VAL A 84 5.27 16.34 2.67
C VAL A 84 4.48 17.62 2.97
N ASP A 85 4.68 18.69 2.19
CA ASP A 85 4.04 19.99 2.38
C ASP A 85 2.76 20.15 1.52
N GLU A 86 2.66 19.43 0.39
CA GLU A 86 1.37 19.27 -0.29
C GLU A 86 0.45 18.40 0.58
N GLU A 87 -0.86 18.68 0.60
CA GLU A 87 -1.96 17.93 1.24
C GLU A 87 -2.08 16.44 0.82
N THR A 88 -0.99 15.83 0.38
CA THR A 88 -0.72 14.40 0.19
C THR A 88 -0.74 13.62 1.51
N THR A 89 -1.84 13.75 2.23
CA THR A 89 -2.32 12.64 3.05
C THR A 89 -2.53 11.48 2.07
N PRO A 90 -1.90 10.31 2.26
CA PRO A 90 -2.18 9.18 1.38
C PRO A 90 -3.68 8.93 1.46
N SER A 91 -4.38 9.02 0.31
CA SER A 91 -5.75 8.53 0.20
C SER A 91 -5.71 7.10 0.71
N ASN A 92 -6.25 6.88 1.91
CA ASN A 92 -6.45 5.55 2.48
C ASN A 92 -7.62 4.86 1.77
N THR A 93 -7.59 4.87 0.43
CA THR A 93 -8.44 4.06 -0.42
C THR A 93 -7.59 2.87 -0.83
N GLY A 94 -7.73 1.76 -0.11
CA GLY A 94 -7.19 0.49 -0.56
C GLY A 94 -7.57 0.27 -2.02
N ARG A 95 -6.56 0.06 -2.88
CA ARG A 95 -6.57 0.12 -4.36
C ARG A 95 -6.72 1.54 -4.93
N ALA A 96 -5.67 2.03 -5.60
CA ALA A 96 -5.68 2.33 -7.04
C ALA A 96 -4.57 3.32 -7.49
N ASP A 97 -3.30 3.01 -7.29
CA ASP A 97 -2.21 3.71 -8.00
C ASP A 97 -0.99 2.81 -8.26
N VAL A 98 -1.25 1.51 -8.46
CA VAL A 98 -0.46 0.72 -9.39
C VAL A 98 -0.87 1.18 -10.78
N ALA A 99 -0.23 2.24 -11.29
CA ALA A 99 -0.19 2.49 -12.72
C ALA A 99 0.57 1.31 -13.35
N MET A 100 -0.15 0.21 -13.60
CA MET A 100 0.27 -0.85 -14.50
C MET A 100 0.40 -0.19 -15.88
N ARG A 101 1.58 0.36 -16.18
CA ARG A 101 1.99 0.57 -17.57
C ARG A 101 2.31 -0.80 -18.18
N LYS A 102 1.26 -1.58 -18.40
CA LYS A 102 1.20 -2.60 -19.44
C LYS A 102 -0.15 -2.42 -20.14
N PRO A 103 -0.20 -2.48 -21.48
CA PRO A 103 -1.46 -2.36 -22.21
C PRO A 103 -2.33 -3.56 -21.85
N THR A 104 -3.22 -3.37 -20.88
CA THR A 104 -4.38 -4.22 -20.70
C THR A 104 -5.36 -3.88 -21.83
N ASP A 105 -6.06 -4.86 -22.37
CA ASP A 105 -7.11 -4.57 -23.36
C ASP A 105 -8.25 -3.74 -22.73
N LYS A 106 -9.32 -3.51 -23.51
CA LYS A 106 -10.50 -2.72 -23.12
C LYS A 106 -11.22 -3.22 -21.84
N GLN A 107 -10.83 -4.38 -21.29
CA GLN A 107 -11.41 -4.99 -20.09
C GLN A 107 -10.43 -5.06 -18.91
N GLY A 108 -9.23 -4.48 -19.00
CA GLY A 108 -8.37 -4.28 -17.82
C GLY A 108 -7.73 -5.57 -17.28
N VAL A 109 -7.66 -6.63 -18.08
CA VAL A 109 -7.10 -7.93 -17.68
C VAL A 109 -5.65 -8.04 -18.17
N PRO A 110 -4.69 -8.52 -17.34
CA PRO A 110 -3.33 -8.79 -17.78
C PRO A 110 -3.29 -9.89 -18.86
N GLU A 111 -2.50 -9.71 -19.92
CA GLU A 111 -2.36 -10.66 -21.04
C GLU A 111 -2.03 -12.11 -20.60
N ALA A 112 -1.33 -12.25 -19.47
CA ALA A 112 -1.01 -13.56 -18.88
C ALA A 112 -2.25 -14.38 -18.46
N VAL A 113 -3.39 -13.73 -18.22
CA VAL A 113 -4.65 -14.34 -17.80
C VAL A 113 -5.58 -14.61 -19.01
N SER A 114 -5.36 -13.92 -20.13
CA SER A 114 -6.19 -14.06 -21.35
C SER A 114 -6.00 -15.39 -22.08
N ARG A 115 -4.96 -16.17 -21.75
CA ARG A 115 -4.74 -17.52 -22.33
C ARG A 115 -5.60 -18.62 -21.72
N THR A 116 -6.54 -18.30 -20.83
CA THR A 116 -7.52 -19.26 -20.30
C THR A 116 -8.82 -19.25 -21.12
N GLY A 117 -8.72 -19.35 -22.45
CA GLY A 117 -9.85 -19.70 -23.33
C GLY A 117 -10.35 -21.15 -23.16
N VAL A 118 -9.81 -21.89 -22.19
CA VAL A 118 -10.13 -23.30 -21.91
C VAL A 118 -11.31 -23.44 -20.95
N LEU A 119 -11.74 -22.35 -20.30
CA LEU A 119 -12.87 -22.37 -19.36
C LEU A 119 -14.22 -21.99 -19.99
N ASP A 120 -14.26 -21.71 -21.29
CA ASP A 120 -15.52 -21.60 -22.05
C ASP A 120 -16.01 -22.98 -22.52
N VAL A 121 -15.92 -23.97 -21.63
CA VAL A 121 -16.64 -25.23 -21.76
C VAL A 121 -18.02 -24.99 -21.15
N ARG A 122 -18.97 -24.66 -22.03
CA ARG A 122 -20.40 -24.96 -21.94
C ARG A 122 -20.86 -25.45 -20.56
N ARG A 123 -21.52 -24.57 -19.80
CA ARG A 123 -22.53 -24.98 -18.81
C ARG A 123 -23.49 -25.95 -19.50
N ASP A 124 -23.50 -27.21 -19.07
CA ASP A 124 -24.67 -28.10 -18.95
C ASP A 124 -24.29 -29.59 -18.98
N SER A 125 -23.61 -30.09 -17.96
CA SER A 125 -23.54 -31.55 -17.70
C SER A 125 -23.39 -31.85 -16.21
N PHE A 126 -24.39 -31.47 -15.42
CA PHE A 126 -24.60 -32.01 -14.07
C PHE A 126 -25.30 -33.38 -14.10
N GLU A 127 -25.73 -33.87 -15.26
CA GLU A 127 -26.46 -35.15 -15.40
C GLU A 127 -25.58 -36.41 -15.25
N GLN A 128 -24.25 -36.27 -15.19
CA GLN A 128 -23.33 -37.41 -15.04
C GLN A 128 -22.81 -37.66 -13.63
N LEU A 129 -23.15 -36.81 -12.65
CA LEU A 129 -22.82 -37.06 -11.25
C LEU A 129 -23.94 -37.88 -10.58
N ARG A 130 -24.04 -39.16 -10.94
CA ARG A 130 -24.86 -40.09 -10.14
C ARG A 130 -24.18 -40.36 -8.81
N LEU A 131 -24.94 -40.22 -7.72
CA LEU A 131 -24.50 -40.54 -6.37
C LEU A 131 -24.06 -42.03 -6.32
N PRO A 132 -22.78 -42.32 -6.01
CA PRO A 132 -22.26 -43.67 -5.94
C PRO A 132 -23.06 -44.54 -4.95
N GLU A 133 -23.24 -45.82 -5.26
CA GLU A 133 -24.11 -46.74 -4.51
C GLU A 133 -23.76 -46.81 -3.01
N PHE A 134 -22.48 -46.67 -2.64
CA PHE A 134 -22.04 -46.74 -1.23
C PHE A 134 -22.47 -45.53 -0.37
N LEU A 135 -22.99 -44.45 -0.97
CA LEU A 135 -23.54 -43.29 -0.27
C LEU A 135 -25.07 -43.29 -0.19
N ARG A 136 -25.73 -44.33 -0.72
CA ARG A 136 -27.16 -44.51 -0.53
C ARG A 136 -27.38 -45.24 0.80
N ARG A 137 -28.13 -44.61 1.70
CA ARG A 137 -28.63 -45.24 2.93
C ARG A 137 -29.91 -46.01 2.55
N GLU A 138 -30.01 -47.27 3.00
CA GLU A 138 -31.27 -48.03 2.98
C GLU A 138 -32.35 -47.38 3.86
#